data_AF-A0A1M6FCG8-F1
#
_entry.id   AF-A0A1M6FCG8-F1
#
_cell.length_a   1.000
_cell.length_b   1.000
_cell.length_c   1.000
_cell.angle_alpha   90.00
_cell.angle_beta   90.00
_cell.angle_gamma   90.00
#
_symmetry.space_group_name_H-M   'P 1'
#
loop_
_entity.id
_entity.type
_entity.pdbx_description
1 polymer ?
#
loop_
_entity_poly.entity_id
_entity_poly.type
_entity_poly.pdbx_seq_one_letter_code
_entity_poly.pdbx_strand_id
1 'polypeptide(L)' 'MLVKGIKSLAYTVLLMFLAPIVLYQAFKNQENILFWPVLIVGLILAVAAVAMGFYSIKIVVDSMFGPKKRKK' A
#
# COMPACT_ATOMS: atom_id res chain seq x y z
N MET A 1 -15.82 -12.86 -6.05
CA MET A 1 -15.61 -11.40 -5.87
C MET A 1 -14.89 -11.07 -4.57
N LEU A 2 -15.27 -11.69 -3.44
CA LEU A 2 -14.64 -11.47 -2.13
C LEU A 2 -13.15 -11.88 -2.05
N VAL A 3 -12.77 -12.98 -2.71
CA VAL A 3 -11.36 -13.41 -2.86
C VAL A 3 -10.46 -12.32 -3.47
N LYS A 4 -11.00 -11.46 -4.34
CA LYS A 4 -10.26 -10.34 -4.95
C LYS A 4 -9.98 -9.24 -3.91
N GLY A 5 -10.94 -8.96 -3.03
CA GLY A 5 -10.77 -8.01 -1.92
C GLY A 5 -9.74 -8.49 -0.90
N ILE A 6 -9.82 -9.77 -0.50
CA ILE A 6 -8.83 -10.37 0.42
C ILE A 6 -7.43 -10.35 -0.18
N LYS A 7 -7.27 -10.71 -1.46
CA LYS A 7 -5.97 -10.61 -2.14
C LYS A 7 -5.44 -9.18 -2.18
N SER A 8 -6.29 -8.19 -2.48
CA SER A 8 -5.93 -6.77 -2.48
C SER A 8 -5.46 -6.29 -1.11
N LEU A 9 -6.16 -6.68 -0.04
CA LEU A 9 -5.75 -6.39 1.33
C LEU A 9 -4.40 -7.04 1.68
N ALA A 10 -4.18 -8.30 1.30
CA ALA A 10 -2.91 -8.97 1.56
C ALA A 10 -1.73 -8.22 0.93
N TYR A 11 -1.85 -7.78 -0.33
CA TYR A 11 -0.82 -6.95 -0.97
C TYR A 11 -0.62 -5.60 -0.29
N THR A 12 -1.71 -4.97 0.15
CA THR A 12 -1.65 -3.70 0.88
C THR A 12 -0.88 -3.85 2.19
N VAL A 13 -1.18 -4.89 2.96
CA VAL A 13 -0.51 -5.17 4.24
C VAL A 13 0.99 -5.39 4.01
N LEU A 14 1.36 -6.19 3.01
CA LEU A 14 2.78 -6.37 2.65
C LEU A 14 3.45 -5.04 2.32
N LEU A 15 2.78 -4.17 1.55
CA LEU A 15 3.33 -2.85 1.20
C LEU A 15 3.48 -1.94 2.43
N MET A 16 2.52 -2.00 3.37
CA MET A 16 2.54 -1.23 4.62
C MET A 16 3.71 -1.62 5.53
N PHE A 17 4.20 -2.85 5.47
CA PHE A 17 5.44 -3.25 6.15
C PHE A 17 6.69 -2.96 5.31
N LEU A 18 6.61 -3.10 3.99
CA LEU A 18 7.76 -2.89 3.11
C LEU A 18 8.21 -1.42 3.10
N ALA A 19 7.28 -0.47 3.06
CA ALA A 19 7.59 0.96 3.11
C ALA A 19 8.43 1.38 4.35
N PRO A 20 8.02 1.10 5.61
CA PRO A 20 8.81 1.44 6.78
C PRO A 20 10.13 0.66 6.85
N ILE A 21 10.21 -0.58 6.37
CA ILE A 21 11.47 -1.33 6.30
C ILE A 21 12.46 -0.62 5.35
N VAL A 22 12.00 -0.21 4.17
CA VAL A 22 12.84 0.48 3.18
C VAL A 22 13.27 1.85 3.70
N LEU A 23 12.36 2.61 4.32
CA LEU A 23 12.68 3.91 4.93
C LEU A 23 13.66 3.77 6.09
N TYR A 24 13.49 2.75 6.95
CA TYR A 24 14.43 2.46 8.03
C TYR A 24 15.83 2.15 7.48
N GLN A 25 15.92 1.36 6.41
CA GLN A 25 17.18 1.07 5.74
C GLN A 25 17.81 2.34 5.13
N ALA A 26 17.01 3.23 4.52
CA ALA A 26 17.52 4.51 4.04
C ALA A 26 18.13 5.33 5.19
N PHE A 27 17.37 5.54 6.27
CA PHE A 27 17.84 6.35 7.41
C PHE A 27 19.05 5.73 8.13
N LYS A 28 19.21 4.41 8.11
CA LYS A 28 20.41 3.77 8.66
C LYS A 28 21.65 3.98 7.79
N ASN A 29 21.49 4.23 6.49
CA ASN A 29 22.58 4.34 5.52
C ASN A 29 22.74 5.77 4.96
N GLN A 30 22.54 6.81 5.79
CA GLN A 30 22.60 8.22 5.38
C GLN A 30 23.93 8.65 4.73
N GLU A 31 25.04 8.03 5.15
CA GLU A 31 26.39 8.28 4.62
C GLU A 31 26.62 7.67 3.22
N ASN A 32 25.72 6.79 2.75
CA ASN A 32 25.88 6.08 1.48
C ASN A 32 25.24 6.85 0.32
N ILE A 33 25.86 6.83 -0.86
CA ILE A 33 25.32 7.43 -2.09
C ILE A 33 23.92 6.87 -2.44
N LEU A 34 23.65 5.61 -2.05
CA LEU A 34 22.35 4.95 -2.22
C LEU A 34 21.25 5.50 -1.29
N PHE A 35 21.57 6.35 -0.31
CA PHE A 35 20.60 6.98 0.59
C PHE A 35 19.44 7.62 -0.18
N TRP A 36 19.76 8.51 -1.12
CA TRP A 36 18.77 9.26 -1.89
C TRP A 36 17.86 8.35 -2.73
N PRO A 37 18.39 7.41 -3.54
CA PRO A 37 17.56 6.42 -4.24
C PRO A 37 16.64 5.63 -3.32
N VAL A 38 17.17 5.07 -2.22
CA VAL A 38 16.39 4.20 -1.32
C VAL A 38 15.34 5.00 -0.56
N LEU A 39 15.64 6.24 -0.16
CA LEU A 39 14.70 7.15 0.48
C LEU A 39 13.53 7.48 -0.45
N ILE A 40 13.81 7.82 -1.71
CA ILE A 40 12.77 8.13 -2.71
C ILE A 40 11.86 6.90 -2.93
N VAL A 41 12.46 5.71 -3.07
CA VAL A 41 11.69 4.46 -3.21
C VAL A 41 10.82 4.22 -1.98
N GLY A 42 11.36 4.40 -0.77
CA GLY A 42 10.61 4.27 0.48
C GLY A 42 9.41 5.23 0.58
N LEU A 43 9.58 6.48 0.15
CA LEU A 43 8.50 7.48 0.13
C LEU A 43 7.42 7.14 -0.90
N ILE A 44 7.80 6.69 -2.10
CA ILE A 44 6.85 6.23 -3.12
C ILE A 44 6.04 5.04 -2.61
N LEU A 45 6.71 4.07 -1.96
CA LEU A 45 6.06 2.93 -1.35
C LEU A 45 5.11 3.34 -0.22
N ALA A 46 5.47 4.33 0.60
CA ALA A 46 4.60 4.83 1.65
C ALA A 46 3.30 5.45 1.09
N VAL A 47 3.41 6.31 0.06
CA VAL A 47 2.24 6.90 -0.60
C VAL A 47 1.38 5.82 -1.27
N ALA A 48 2.01 4.86 -1.95
CA ALA A 48 1.31 3.75 -2.56
C ALA A 48 0.59 2.87 -1.53
N ALA A 49 1.18 2.65 -0.35
CA ALA A 49 0.58 1.84 0.73
C ALA A 49 -0.67 2.52 1.28
N VAL A 50 -0.62 3.83 1.48
CA VAL A 50 -1.78 4.62 1.93
C VAL A 50 -2.89 4.58 0.87
N ALA A 51 -2.56 4.85 -0.39
CA ALA A 51 -3.53 4.84 -1.50
C ALA A 51 -4.18 3.46 -1.68
N MET A 52 -3.38 2.38 -1.67
CA MET A 52 -3.88 1.00 -1.76
C MET A 52 -4.67 0.60 -0.51
N GLY A 53 -4.37 1.15 0.67
CA GLY A 53 -5.15 0.96 1.89
C GLY A 53 -6.60 1.34 1.69
N PHE A 54 -6.83 2.59 1.27
CA PHE A 54 -8.18 3.07 0.99
C PHE A 54 -8.87 2.29 -0.13
N TYR A 55 -8.14 1.99 -1.21
CA TYR A 55 -8.69 1.25 -2.34
C TYR A 55 -9.08 -0.19 -1.98
N SER A 56 -8.24 -0.90 -1.24
CA SER A 56 -8.47 -2.29 -0.83
C SER A 56 -9.64 -2.41 0.15
N ILE A 57 -9.78 -1.47 1.09
CA ILE A 57 -10.94 -1.40 1.99
C ILE A 57 -12.22 -1.24 1.16
N LYS A 58 -12.22 -0.34 0.17
CA LYS A 58 -13.38 -0.15 -0.71
C LYS A 58 -13.76 -1.43 -1.45
N ILE A 59 -12.80 -2.14 -2.04
CA ILE A 59 -13.07 -3.41 -2.73
C ILE A 59 -13.70 -4.43 -1.77
N VAL A 60 -13.19 -4.52 -0.55
CA VAL A 60 -13.69 -5.47 0.46
C VAL A 60 -15.13 -5.13 0.82
N VAL A 61 -15.41 -3.87 1.14
CA VAL A 61 -16.76 -3.39 1.46
C VAL A 61 -17.71 -3.63 0.28
N ASP A 62 -17.33 -3.25 -0.93
CA ASP A 62 -18.15 -3.46 -2.14
C ASP A 62 -18.38 -4.97 -2.42
N SER A 63 -17.41 -5.82 -2.07
CA SER A 63 -17.53 -7.28 -2.27
C SER A 63 -18.39 -7.98 -1.20
N MET A 64 -18.50 -7.41 -0.01
CA MET A 64 -19.31 -7.93 1.10
C MET A 64 -20.76 -7.44 1.01
N PHE A 65 -20.97 -6.17 0.66
CA PHE A 65 -22.29 -5.54 0.67
C PHE A 65 -22.91 -5.35 -0.72
N GLY A 66 -22.17 -5.71 -1.78
CA GLY A 66 -22.56 -5.48 -3.16
C GLY A 66 -22.37 -4.01 -3.59
N PRO A 67 -22.11 -3.73 -4.89
CA PRO A 67 -21.98 -2.36 -5.35
C PRO A 67 -23.29 -1.61 -5.12
N LYS A 68 -23.24 -0.41 -4.53
CA LYS A 68 -24.36 0.55 -4.53
C LYS A 68 -24.78 0.72 -5.99
N LYS A 69 -25.91 0.13 -6.42
CA LYS A 69 -26.47 0.40 -7.74
C LYS A 69 -26.65 1.91 -7.81
N ARG A 70 -25.85 2.60 -8.63
CA ARG A 70 -26.19 3.94 -9.10
C ARG A 70 -27.55 3.75 -9.78
N LYS A 71 -28.63 4.12 -9.10
CA LYS A 71 -29.92 4.27 -9.77
C LYS A 71 -29.67 5.31 -10.86
N LYS A 72 -29.77 4.85 -12.10
CA LYS A 72 -29.69 5.66 -13.31
C LYS A 72 -30.72 6.77 -13.23
#